data_AF-A0A9X2JZN4-F1
#
_entry.id   AF-A0A9X2JZN4-F1
#
_cell.length_a   1.000
_cell.length_b   1.000
_cell.length_c   1.000
_cell.angle_alpha   90.00
_cell.angle_beta   90.00
_cell.angle_gamma   90.00
#
_symmetry.space_group_name_H-M   'P 1'
#
loop_
_entity.id
_entity.type
_entity.pdbx_description
1 polymer ?
#
loop_
_entity_poly.entity_id
_entity_poly.type
_entity_poly.pdbx_seq_one_letter_code
_entity_poly.pdbx_strand_id
1 'polypeptide(L)'
;MRYGYFLAEPQGPDAIGGLRDQIAQAVEDGFSSAWLSNIFGLDAITALTAAGVQAPPIELGTAVVPTYPRHPAVLAQQAMTANAALGGRFALGIGLSHKMVIENMFGYSFERPGRHMKEYLDILLPASRGEQVDYQGETLKANVRLTTPGAGFPVLVAALGPRMLKLAGTVADGTVLWMTGPKTVAEHIAPTITAAAAEAGRERPRIVCALPISVTDDRAAAVERANEIFKIYGQLPSYRAMLDREGAAGPGDAAIVGDEDTVLARLEELKQAGVTDFVGSMFANRERTRSLLIGAAKG
;
A
#
# COMPACT_ATOMS: atom_id res chain seq x y z
N MET A 1 -0.16 -16.97 0.65
CA MET A 1 -0.01 -15.50 0.71
C MET A 1 1.15 -15.16 -0.20
N ARG A 2 1.05 -14.09 -0.99
CA ARG A 2 2.15 -13.59 -1.83
C ARG A 2 3.13 -12.81 -0.95
N TYR A 3 4.41 -12.85 -1.28
CA TYR A 3 5.44 -12.07 -0.59
C TYR A 3 5.94 -10.94 -1.49
N GLY A 4 6.01 -9.74 -0.94
CA GLY A 4 6.47 -8.55 -1.62
C GLY A 4 7.56 -7.81 -0.85
N TYR A 5 8.24 -6.94 -1.58
CA TYR A 5 9.33 -6.12 -1.07
C TYR A 5 8.90 -4.65 -0.99
N PHE A 6 9.07 -4.02 0.18
CA PHE A 6 8.85 -2.58 0.30
C PHE A 6 10.13 -1.86 -0.15
N LEU A 7 10.06 -1.16 -1.28
CA LEU A 7 11.19 -0.45 -1.87
C LEU A 7 11.62 0.69 -0.94
N ALA A 8 12.92 0.77 -0.68
CA ALA A 8 13.49 1.95 -0.04
C ALA A 8 13.66 3.05 -1.10
N GLU A 9 13.20 4.26 -0.80
CA GLU A 9 13.42 5.41 -1.68
C GLU A 9 14.92 5.79 -1.68
N PRO A 10 15.64 5.57 -2.79
CA PRO A 10 17.06 5.92 -2.87
C PRO A 10 17.24 7.43 -2.87
N GLN A 11 18.35 7.88 -2.31
CA GLN A 11 18.71 9.30 -2.25
C GLN A 11 19.81 9.61 -3.26
N GLY A 12 19.91 10.87 -3.67
CA GLY A 12 20.97 11.35 -4.55
C GLY A 12 20.59 11.39 -6.05
N PRO A 13 21.56 11.75 -6.91
CA PRO A 13 21.29 12.10 -8.31
C PRO A 13 20.84 10.93 -9.19
N ASP A 14 21.16 9.68 -8.82
CA ASP A 14 20.73 8.47 -9.54
C ASP A 14 19.69 7.64 -8.75
N ALA A 15 18.72 8.33 -8.13
CA ALA A 15 17.70 7.66 -7.34
C ALA A 15 16.87 6.65 -8.15
N ILE A 16 16.67 6.91 -9.45
CA ILE A 16 15.96 5.99 -10.36
C ILE A 16 16.80 4.76 -10.68
N GLY A 17 18.11 4.89 -10.89
CA GLY A 17 19.02 3.75 -11.04
C GLY A 17 19.00 2.85 -9.80
N GLY A 18 19.08 3.45 -8.61
CA GLY A 18 18.98 2.69 -7.35
C GLY A 18 17.64 1.98 -7.15
N LEU A 19 16.53 2.52 -7.67
CA LEU A 19 15.24 1.83 -7.66
C LEU A 19 15.21 0.67 -8.65
N ARG A 20 15.76 0.87 -9.85
CA ARG A 20 15.86 -0.18 -10.88
C ARG A 20 16.62 -1.38 -10.33
N ASP A 21 17.75 -1.14 -9.66
CA ASP A 21 18.58 -2.21 -9.10
C ASP A 21 17.86 -2.95 -7.96
N GLN A 22 17.12 -2.23 -7.11
CA GLN A 22 16.27 -2.86 -6.09
C GLN A 22 15.16 -3.73 -6.69
N ILE A 23 14.49 -3.26 -7.73
CA ILE A 23 13.42 -4.02 -8.40
C ILE A 23 14.00 -5.25 -9.11
N ALA A 24 15.13 -5.11 -9.81
CA ALA A 24 15.82 -6.23 -10.45
C ALA A 24 16.23 -7.30 -9.42
N GLN A 25 16.81 -6.89 -8.29
CA GLN A 25 17.14 -7.83 -7.23
C GLN A 25 15.90 -8.50 -6.64
N ALA A 26 14.79 -7.77 -6.47
CA ALA A 26 13.54 -8.35 -5.97
C ALA A 26 12.97 -9.41 -6.94
N VAL A 27 13.19 -9.26 -8.25
CA VAL A 27 12.85 -10.30 -9.25
C VAL A 27 13.73 -11.53 -9.06
N GLU A 28 15.06 -11.37 -8.95
CA GLU A 28 16.00 -12.48 -8.77
C GLU A 28 15.71 -13.29 -7.49
N ASP A 29 15.29 -12.59 -6.44
CA ASP A 29 14.90 -13.17 -5.16
C ASP A 29 13.58 -13.95 -5.20
N GLY A 30 12.77 -13.74 -6.24
CA GLY A 30 11.47 -14.39 -6.42
C GLY A 30 10.31 -13.69 -5.69
N PHE A 31 10.44 -12.41 -5.33
CA PHE A 31 9.31 -11.67 -4.77
C PHE A 31 8.18 -11.49 -5.80
N SER A 32 6.94 -11.62 -5.34
CA SER A 32 5.75 -11.51 -6.19
C SER A 32 5.33 -10.07 -6.46
N SER A 33 5.78 -9.11 -5.65
CA SER A 33 5.47 -7.69 -5.83
C SER A 33 6.52 -6.78 -5.18
N ALA A 34 6.65 -5.55 -5.65
CA ALA A 34 7.44 -4.50 -5.01
C ALA A 34 6.63 -3.21 -4.89
N TRP A 35 6.71 -2.54 -3.74
CA TRP A 35 5.83 -1.43 -3.40
C TRP A 35 6.61 -0.16 -3.04
N LEU A 36 6.17 0.99 -3.55
CA LEU A 36 6.79 2.29 -3.27
C LEU A 36 5.77 3.27 -2.69
N SER A 37 6.15 3.93 -1.59
CA SER A 37 5.35 5.00 -0.98
C SER A 37 5.47 6.31 -1.76
N ASN A 38 4.37 7.06 -1.89
CA ASN A 38 4.39 8.41 -2.47
C ASN A 38 4.33 9.46 -1.36
N ILE A 39 5.48 9.90 -0.86
CA ILE A 39 5.56 10.91 0.21
C ILE A 39 6.01 12.26 -0.38
N PHE A 40 7.23 12.72 -0.05
CA PHE A 40 7.77 14.03 -0.48
C PHE A 40 9.04 13.90 -1.33
N GLY A 41 9.46 12.67 -1.65
CA GLY A 41 10.56 12.39 -2.57
C GLY A 41 10.04 12.08 -3.96
N LEU A 42 10.30 10.87 -4.43
CA LEU A 42 9.94 10.44 -5.78
C LEU A 42 8.42 10.33 -5.96
N ASP A 43 7.91 10.77 -7.11
CA ASP A 43 6.55 10.43 -7.54
C ASP A 43 6.49 8.93 -7.83
N ALA A 44 5.72 8.19 -7.04
CA ALA A 44 5.82 6.73 -7.01
C ALA A 44 5.39 6.08 -8.34
N ILE A 45 4.37 6.63 -9.01
CA ILE A 45 3.91 6.11 -10.31
C ILE A 45 5.00 6.28 -11.36
N THR A 46 5.54 7.50 -11.46
CA THR A 46 6.60 7.83 -12.43
C THR A 46 7.86 7.02 -12.17
N ALA A 47 8.27 6.93 -10.90
CA ALA A 47 9.48 6.22 -10.50
C ALA A 47 9.38 4.71 -10.75
N LEU A 48 8.27 4.08 -10.36
CA LEU A 48 8.04 2.65 -10.63
C LEU A 48 8.00 2.37 -12.14
N THR A 49 7.39 3.26 -12.92
CA THR A 49 7.37 3.13 -14.38
C THR A 49 8.78 3.20 -14.95
N ALA A 50 9.56 4.24 -14.60
CA ALA A 50 10.90 4.43 -15.12
C ALA A 50 11.87 3.31 -14.72
N ALA A 51 11.77 2.81 -13.49
CA ALA A 51 12.65 1.78 -12.95
C ALA A 51 12.23 0.35 -13.32
N GLY A 52 10.94 0.11 -13.58
CA GLY A 52 10.34 -1.24 -13.61
C GLY A 52 10.10 -1.86 -14.98
N VAL A 53 10.27 -1.11 -16.08
CA VAL A 53 9.99 -1.59 -17.45
C VAL A 53 10.84 -2.83 -17.80
N GLN A 54 12.10 -2.86 -17.38
CA GLN A 54 13.05 -3.94 -17.71
C GLN A 54 13.07 -5.09 -16.71
N ALA A 55 12.15 -5.11 -15.74
CA ALA A 55 12.14 -6.10 -14.66
C ALA A 55 10.81 -6.87 -14.57
N PRO A 56 10.32 -7.54 -15.64
CA PRO A 56 9.28 -8.56 -15.48
C PRO A 56 9.82 -9.78 -14.70
N PRO A 57 8.98 -10.57 -14.01
CA PRO A 57 7.51 -10.51 -14.00
C PRO A 57 6.90 -9.84 -12.76
N ILE A 58 7.69 -9.17 -11.91
CA ILE A 58 7.21 -8.65 -10.61
C ILE A 58 6.07 -7.63 -10.76
N GLU A 59 5.06 -7.71 -9.89
CA GLU A 59 4.02 -6.67 -9.80
C GLU A 59 4.58 -5.41 -9.10
N LEU A 60 4.26 -4.22 -9.60
CA LEU A 60 4.72 -2.96 -9.02
C LEU A 60 3.53 -2.15 -8.50
N GLY A 61 3.56 -1.84 -7.21
CA GLY A 61 2.44 -1.22 -6.50
C GLY A 61 2.76 0.09 -5.81
N THR A 62 1.82 1.02 -5.75
CA THR A 62 1.96 2.23 -4.92
C THR A 62 1.40 2.03 -3.51
N ALA A 63 2.07 2.54 -2.49
CA ALA A 63 1.68 2.39 -1.07
C ALA A 63 1.81 3.70 -0.26
N VAL A 64 1.03 4.76 -0.50
CA VAL A 64 -0.02 4.95 -1.51
C VAL A 64 0.03 6.37 -2.09
N VAL A 65 -0.58 6.58 -3.26
CA VAL A 65 -0.69 7.90 -3.89
C VAL A 65 -1.78 8.74 -3.20
N PRO A 66 -1.49 9.97 -2.76
CA PRO A 66 -2.50 10.83 -2.13
C PRO A 66 -3.55 11.28 -3.14
N THR A 67 -4.83 11.19 -2.76
CA THR A 67 -5.97 11.50 -3.65
C THR A 67 -6.25 13.00 -3.80
N TYR A 68 -5.98 13.82 -2.78
CA TYR A 68 -6.31 15.24 -2.82
C TYR A 68 -5.55 16.06 -3.87
N PRO A 69 -4.23 15.88 -4.07
CA PRO A 69 -3.47 16.74 -4.97
C PRO A 69 -3.72 16.52 -6.46
N ARG A 70 -4.50 15.50 -6.85
CA ARG A 70 -4.68 15.11 -8.25
C ARG A 70 -6.13 14.78 -8.54
N HIS A 71 -6.69 15.32 -9.62
CA HIS A 71 -8.04 14.96 -10.06
C HIS A 71 -8.11 13.46 -10.41
N PRO A 72 -9.19 12.72 -10.05
CA PRO A 72 -9.25 11.26 -10.25
C PRO A 72 -9.10 10.82 -11.71
N ALA A 73 -9.63 11.57 -12.67
CA ALA A 73 -9.43 11.26 -14.10
C ALA A 73 -7.96 11.41 -14.55
N VAL A 74 -7.22 12.36 -13.96
CA VAL A 74 -5.79 12.54 -14.24
C VAL A 74 -4.98 11.39 -13.63
N LEU A 75 -5.32 10.99 -12.39
CA LEU A 75 -4.68 9.84 -11.77
C LEU A 75 -4.94 8.54 -12.55
N ALA A 76 -6.18 8.34 -13.05
CA ALA A 76 -6.51 7.21 -13.91
C ALA A 76 -5.61 7.19 -15.15
N GLN A 77 -5.48 8.33 -15.85
CA GLN A 77 -4.63 8.46 -17.02
C GLN A 77 -3.16 8.13 -16.73
N GLN A 78 -2.62 8.62 -15.61
CA GLN A 78 -1.25 8.31 -15.17
C GLN A 78 -1.06 6.82 -14.89
N ALA A 79 -1.99 6.21 -14.15
CA ALA A 79 -1.94 4.80 -13.80
C ALA A 79 -2.10 3.87 -15.03
N MET A 80 -2.98 4.22 -15.97
CA MET A 80 -3.12 3.50 -17.25
C MET A 80 -1.81 3.55 -18.06
N THR A 81 -1.16 4.72 -18.12
CA THR A 81 0.13 4.88 -18.81
C THR A 81 1.22 4.02 -18.15
N ALA A 82 1.30 4.05 -16.82
CA ALA A 82 2.22 3.19 -16.06
C ALA A 82 1.95 1.71 -16.31
N ASN A 83 0.69 1.29 -16.27
CA ASN A 83 0.29 -0.09 -16.51
C ASN A 83 0.64 -0.57 -17.92
N ALA A 84 0.42 0.27 -18.94
CA ALA A 84 0.82 -0.02 -20.31
C ALA A 84 2.33 -0.21 -20.43
N ALA A 85 3.13 0.70 -19.85
CA ALA A 85 4.58 0.63 -19.88
C ALA A 85 5.14 -0.58 -19.11
N LEU A 86 4.49 -0.95 -18.01
CA LEU A 86 4.86 -2.10 -17.18
C LEU A 86 4.32 -3.43 -17.71
N GLY A 87 3.57 -3.44 -18.81
CA GLY A 87 3.03 -4.65 -19.41
C GLY A 87 1.94 -5.32 -18.55
N GLY A 88 1.06 -4.54 -17.93
CA GLY A 88 -0.08 -5.06 -17.15
C GLY A 88 0.25 -5.40 -15.70
N ARG A 89 1.46 -5.07 -15.21
CA ARG A 89 1.95 -5.44 -13.88
C ARG A 89 1.80 -4.33 -12.83
N PHE A 90 1.01 -3.31 -13.11
CA PHE A 90 0.85 -2.18 -12.18
C PHE A 90 -0.33 -2.40 -11.23
N ALA A 91 -0.16 -2.02 -9.95
CA ALA A 91 -1.23 -1.94 -8.96
C ALA A 91 -1.27 -0.54 -8.34
N LEU A 92 -2.42 0.12 -8.42
CA LEU A 92 -2.59 1.47 -7.91
C LEU A 92 -3.13 1.44 -6.48
N GLY A 93 -2.26 1.62 -5.49
CA GLY A 93 -2.69 1.96 -4.14
C GLY A 93 -2.88 3.47 -3.96
N ILE A 94 -4.05 3.88 -3.48
CA ILE A 94 -4.41 5.28 -3.20
C ILE A 94 -4.79 5.50 -1.74
N GLY A 95 -4.70 6.74 -1.26
CA GLY A 95 -5.16 7.08 0.09
C GLY A 95 -5.41 8.57 0.28
N LEU A 96 -6.07 8.89 1.38
CA LEU A 96 -6.44 10.27 1.72
C LEU A 96 -5.25 11.13 2.17
N SER A 97 -4.09 10.54 2.45
CA SER A 97 -3.02 11.16 3.25
C SER A 97 -3.52 11.52 4.66
N HIS A 98 -2.86 12.48 5.31
CA HIS A 98 -3.17 12.94 6.66
C HIS A 98 -3.64 14.38 6.65
N LYS A 99 -4.58 14.72 7.54
CA LYS A 99 -5.15 16.07 7.69
C LYS A 99 -4.09 17.17 7.69
N MET A 100 -3.01 16.98 8.45
CA MET A 100 -1.90 17.95 8.52
C MET A 100 -1.23 18.17 7.15
N VAL A 101 -1.04 17.12 6.36
CA VAL A 101 -0.48 17.26 5.01
C VAL A 101 -1.47 17.97 4.09
N ILE A 102 -2.74 17.56 4.11
CA ILE A 102 -3.75 18.08 3.18
C ILE A 102 -4.10 19.53 3.47
N GLU A 103 -4.34 19.88 4.73
CA GLU A 103 -4.73 21.24 5.13
C GLU A 103 -3.51 22.14 5.29
N ASN A 104 -2.51 21.76 6.10
CA ASN A 104 -1.46 22.69 6.50
C ASN A 104 -0.35 22.83 5.44
N MET A 105 -0.09 21.79 4.64
CA MET A 105 0.96 21.84 3.62
C MET A 105 0.40 22.18 2.24
N PHE A 106 -0.75 21.62 1.87
CA PHE A 106 -1.32 21.79 0.51
C PHE A 106 -2.50 22.77 0.45
N GLY A 107 -3.10 23.16 1.58
CA GLY A 107 -4.19 24.14 1.59
C GLY A 107 -5.55 23.62 1.12
N TYR A 108 -5.75 22.30 1.04
CA TYR A 108 -7.04 21.70 0.70
C TYR A 108 -7.89 21.43 1.95
N SER A 109 -9.22 21.31 1.81
CA SER A 109 -10.10 20.91 2.92
C SER A 109 -10.07 19.40 3.17
N PHE A 110 -9.90 18.99 4.44
CA PHE A 110 -10.00 17.60 4.88
C PHE A 110 -11.28 17.31 5.69
N GLU A 111 -12.32 18.15 5.57
CA GLU A 111 -13.50 18.10 6.45
C GLU A 111 -14.34 16.80 6.28
N ARG A 112 -14.53 16.35 5.03
CA ARG A 112 -15.38 15.19 4.69
C ARG A 112 -14.60 14.14 3.89
N PRO A 113 -13.57 13.50 4.49
CA PRO A 113 -12.65 12.63 3.76
C PRO A 113 -13.32 11.37 3.22
N GLY A 114 -14.35 10.87 3.92
CA GLY A 114 -15.12 9.72 3.43
C GLY A 114 -15.96 10.03 2.19
N ARG A 115 -16.53 11.24 2.10
CA ARG A 115 -17.19 11.72 0.87
C ARG A 115 -16.15 11.88 -0.23
N HIS A 116 -15.03 12.55 0.05
CA HIS A 116 -13.94 12.73 -0.92
C HIS A 116 -13.55 11.40 -1.56
N MET A 117 -13.21 10.39 -0.74
CA MET A 117 -12.81 9.08 -1.28
C MET A 117 -13.92 8.42 -2.11
N LYS A 118 -15.19 8.54 -1.70
CA LYS A 118 -16.32 8.00 -2.48
C LYS A 118 -16.41 8.67 -3.85
N GLU A 119 -16.49 10.00 -3.90
CA GLU A 119 -16.57 10.73 -5.18
C GLU A 119 -15.34 10.46 -6.06
N TYR A 120 -14.17 10.32 -5.41
CA TYR A 120 -12.92 10.02 -6.10
C TYR A 120 -12.98 8.65 -6.78
N LEU A 121 -13.47 7.62 -6.09
CA LEU A 121 -13.61 6.27 -6.63
C LEU A 121 -14.72 6.17 -7.68
N ASP A 122 -15.82 6.90 -7.51
CA ASP A 122 -16.91 6.97 -8.49
C ASP A 122 -16.42 7.51 -9.86
N ILE A 123 -15.35 8.31 -9.88
CA ILE A 123 -14.68 8.77 -11.11
C ILE A 123 -13.51 7.87 -11.52
N LEU A 124 -12.61 7.55 -10.57
CA LEU A 124 -11.34 6.86 -10.85
C LEU A 124 -11.57 5.46 -11.42
N LEU A 125 -12.49 4.69 -10.85
CA LEU A 125 -12.69 3.29 -11.22
C LEU A 125 -13.27 3.12 -12.64
N PRO A 126 -14.33 3.82 -13.08
CA PRO A 126 -14.75 3.74 -14.48
C PRO A 126 -13.69 4.32 -15.43
N ALA A 127 -13.04 5.43 -15.07
CA ALA A 127 -11.96 6.00 -15.89
C ALA A 127 -10.80 5.01 -16.11
N SER A 128 -10.38 4.28 -15.07
CA SER A 128 -9.28 3.29 -15.16
C SER A 128 -9.64 2.07 -16.01
N ARG A 129 -10.93 1.82 -16.25
CA ARG A 129 -11.44 0.80 -17.18
C ARG A 129 -11.64 1.32 -18.61
N GLY A 130 -11.35 2.60 -18.88
CA GLY A 130 -11.56 3.23 -20.19
C GLY A 130 -13.03 3.53 -20.50
N GLU A 131 -13.89 3.51 -19.48
CA GLU A 131 -15.32 3.82 -19.61
C GLU A 131 -15.53 5.33 -19.75
N GLN A 132 -16.68 5.72 -20.32
CA GLN A 132 -17.14 7.11 -20.25
C GLN A 132 -17.53 7.41 -18.80
N VAL A 133 -16.94 8.44 -18.23
CA VAL A 133 -17.37 8.97 -16.93
C VAL A 133 -18.31 10.14 -17.17
N ASP A 134 -19.47 10.11 -16.53
CA ASP A 134 -20.35 11.24 -16.35
C ASP A 134 -20.77 11.30 -14.88
N TYR A 135 -20.05 12.10 -14.10
CA TYR A 135 -20.19 12.18 -12.65
C TYR A 135 -20.23 13.64 -12.20
N GLN A 136 -21.20 13.95 -11.35
CA GLN A 136 -21.37 15.26 -10.71
C GLN A 136 -21.58 15.04 -9.21
N GLY A 137 -20.49 15.14 -8.44
CA GLY A 137 -20.51 15.12 -6.99
C GLY A 137 -20.64 16.52 -6.40
N GLU A 138 -20.51 16.59 -5.08
CA GLU A 138 -20.48 17.85 -4.33
C GLU A 138 -19.15 18.60 -4.54
N THR A 139 -18.04 17.86 -4.64
CA THR A 139 -16.70 18.44 -4.75
C THR A 139 -15.92 18.04 -5.99
N LEU A 140 -16.29 16.93 -6.64
CA LEU A 140 -15.64 16.45 -7.86
C LEU A 140 -16.65 16.31 -9.00
N LYS A 141 -16.19 16.60 -10.22
CA LYS A 141 -16.96 16.44 -11.46
C LYS A 141 -16.07 15.87 -12.54
N ALA A 142 -16.60 14.94 -13.32
CA ALA A 142 -15.94 14.46 -14.52
C ALA A 142 -16.97 14.19 -15.62
N ASN A 143 -16.72 14.72 -16.81
CA ASN A 143 -17.38 14.27 -18.03
C ASN A 143 -16.28 14.01 -19.05
N VAL A 144 -15.74 12.79 -19.04
CA VAL A 144 -14.51 12.47 -19.78
C VAL A 144 -14.46 10.98 -20.10
N ARG A 145 -13.86 10.66 -21.24
CA ARG A 145 -13.44 9.31 -21.60
C ARG A 145 -11.96 9.33 -21.94
N LEU A 146 -11.19 8.48 -21.29
CA LEU A 146 -9.77 8.36 -21.55
C LEU A 146 -9.54 7.41 -22.73
N THR A 147 -8.61 7.78 -23.61
CA THR A 147 -8.13 6.96 -24.73
C THR A 147 -6.74 6.37 -24.47
N THR A 148 -6.20 6.60 -23.27
CA THR A 148 -4.89 6.11 -22.84
C THR A 148 -4.89 4.57 -22.81
N PRO A 149 -3.85 3.90 -23.34
CA PRO A 149 -3.73 2.45 -23.25
C PRO A 149 -3.46 1.99 -21.81
N GLY A 150 -3.58 0.69 -21.53
CA GLY A 150 -3.29 0.12 -20.21
C GLY A 150 -4.46 0.19 -19.22
N ALA A 151 -5.70 0.26 -19.72
CA ALA A 151 -6.90 0.10 -18.93
C ALA A 151 -6.92 -1.25 -18.19
N GLY A 152 -7.49 -1.27 -16.98
CA GLY A 152 -7.59 -2.47 -16.16
C GLY A 152 -6.31 -2.77 -15.37
N PHE A 153 -6.35 -2.45 -14.08
CA PHE A 153 -5.33 -2.77 -13.08
C PHE A 153 -5.99 -2.73 -11.70
N PRO A 154 -5.45 -3.43 -10.68
CA PRO A 154 -5.99 -3.38 -9.33
C PRO A 154 -5.90 -1.97 -8.76
N VAL A 155 -7.02 -1.46 -8.23
CA VAL A 155 -7.09 -0.23 -7.43
C VAL A 155 -7.33 -0.62 -5.98
N LEU A 156 -6.37 -0.30 -5.12
CA LEU A 156 -6.39 -0.60 -3.68
C LEU A 156 -6.51 0.68 -2.87
N VAL A 157 -7.33 0.69 -1.83
CA VAL A 157 -7.55 1.87 -0.99
C VAL A 157 -6.86 1.68 0.35
N ALA A 158 -6.01 2.60 0.78
CA ALA A 158 -5.48 2.61 2.14
C ALA A 158 -6.60 2.90 3.16
N ALA A 159 -7.23 1.82 3.64
CA ALA A 159 -8.40 1.86 4.48
C ALA A 159 -8.11 1.20 5.84
N LEU A 160 -8.19 1.99 6.91
CA LEU A 160 -8.01 1.52 8.29
C LEU A 160 -9.29 1.66 9.13
N GLY A 161 -10.10 2.69 8.88
CA GLY A 161 -11.34 2.93 9.62
C GLY A 161 -12.53 2.15 9.05
N PRO A 162 -13.56 1.81 9.86
CA PRO A 162 -14.70 1.01 9.42
C PRO A 162 -15.40 1.55 8.16
N ARG A 163 -15.60 2.88 8.08
CA ARG A 163 -16.25 3.51 6.92
C ARG A 163 -15.43 3.35 5.64
N MET A 164 -14.11 3.47 5.72
CA MET A 164 -13.22 3.30 4.55
C MET A 164 -13.07 1.84 4.17
N LEU A 165 -13.02 0.93 5.14
CA LEU A 165 -12.99 -0.52 4.88
C LEU A 165 -14.27 -0.97 4.17
N LYS A 166 -15.43 -0.49 4.62
CA LYS A 166 -16.70 -0.77 3.93
C LYS A 166 -16.68 -0.24 2.50
N LEU A 167 -16.32 1.02 2.30
CA LEU A 167 -16.20 1.61 0.96
C LEU A 167 -15.25 0.80 0.06
N ALA A 168 -14.04 0.48 0.57
CA ALA A 168 -13.05 -0.29 -0.17
C ALA A 168 -13.58 -1.68 -0.54
N GLY A 169 -14.22 -2.40 0.38
CA GLY A 169 -14.81 -3.71 0.11
C GLY A 169 -15.93 -3.66 -0.92
N THR A 170 -16.74 -2.59 -0.92
CA THR A 170 -17.83 -2.42 -1.87
C THR A 170 -17.36 -2.10 -3.29
N VAL A 171 -16.32 -1.27 -3.47
CA VAL A 171 -15.98 -0.73 -4.81
C VAL A 171 -14.55 -1.00 -5.30
N ALA A 172 -13.58 -1.23 -4.43
CA ALA A 172 -12.17 -1.39 -4.79
C ALA A 172 -11.74 -2.86 -4.84
N ASP A 173 -10.54 -3.12 -5.36
CA ASP A 173 -9.98 -4.48 -5.46
C ASP A 173 -9.36 -4.95 -4.14
N GLY A 174 -9.26 -4.06 -3.15
CA GLY A 174 -8.65 -4.37 -1.86
C GLY A 174 -8.18 -3.15 -1.07
N THR A 175 -7.33 -3.44 -0.07
CA THR A 175 -6.72 -2.44 0.81
C THR A 175 -5.21 -2.58 0.89
N VAL A 176 -4.53 -1.45 1.11
CA VAL A 176 -3.10 -1.40 1.48
C VAL A 176 -2.99 -0.92 2.92
N LEU A 177 -2.40 -1.73 3.77
CA LEU A 177 -2.20 -1.47 5.19
C LEU A 177 -0.74 -1.12 5.46
N TRP A 178 -0.53 -0.23 6.43
CA TRP A 178 0.78 0.05 7.01
C TRP A 178 0.62 0.09 8.53
N MET A 179 1.60 -0.44 9.27
CA MET A 179 1.58 -0.47 10.75
C MET A 179 0.31 -1.08 11.35
N THR A 180 -0.20 -2.13 10.73
CA THR A 180 -1.40 -2.85 11.18
C THR A 180 -1.06 -4.31 11.36
N GLY A 181 -0.97 -4.74 12.63
CA GLY A 181 -0.55 -6.09 13.01
C GLY A 181 -1.63 -7.16 12.82
N PRO A 182 -1.30 -8.43 13.07
CA PRO A 182 -2.17 -9.56 12.79
C PRO A 182 -3.48 -9.54 13.59
N LYS A 183 -3.47 -9.05 14.84
CA LYS A 183 -4.67 -8.97 15.66
C LYS A 183 -5.72 -8.05 15.04
N THR A 184 -5.30 -6.84 14.67
CA THR A 184 -6.18 -5.84 14.03
C THR A 184 -6.62 -6.32 12.65
N VAL A 185 -5.75 -7.01 11.91
CA VAL A 185 -6.16 -7.61 10.63
C VAL A 185 -7.28 -8.63 10.85
N ALA A 186 -7.11 -9.58 11.78
CA ALA A 186 -8.05 -10.66 12.03
C ALA A 186 -9.38 -10.17 12.62
N GLU A 187 -9.34 -9.24 13.57
CA GLU A 187 -10.52 -8.82 14.33
C GLU A 187 -11.28 -7.65 13.67
N HIS A 188 -10.60 -6.85 12.84
CA HIS A 188 -11.15 -5.58 12.35
C HIS A 188 -11.04 -5.41 10.82
N ILE A 189 -9.85 -5.56 10.21
CA ILE A 189 -9.68 -5.29 8.78
C ILE A 189 -10.38 -6.34 7.91
N ALA A 190 -9.91 -7.59 7.98
CA ALA A 190 -10.35 -8.68 7.13
C ALA A 190 -11.86 -8.96 7.22
N PRO A 191 -12.48 -9.06 8.42
CA PRO A 191 -13.92 -9.26 8.50
C PRO A 191 -14.71 -8.08 7.94
N THR A 192 -14.30 -6.84 8.20
CA THR A 192 -15.04 -5.64 7.73
C THR A 192 -15.02 -5.52 6.21
N ILE A 193 -13.85 -5.64 5.58
CA ILE A 193 -13.72 -5.46 4.12
C ILE A 193 -14.34 -6.64 3.36
N THR A 194 -14.19 -7.86 3.87
CA THR A 194 -14.75 -9.07 3.24
C THR A 194 -16.27 -9.08 3.33
N ALA A 195 -16.86 -8.70 4.48
CA ALA A 195 -18.31 -8.59 4.61
C ALA A 195 -18.90 -7.55 3.63
N ALA A 196 -18.27 -6.37 3.52
CA ALA A 196 -18.71 -5.33 2.60
C ALA A 196 -18.62 -5.74 1.11
N ALA A 197 -17.62 -6.56 0.76
CA ALA A 197 -17.51 -7.12 -0.58
C ALA A 197 -18.58 -8.19 -0.86
N ALA A 198 -18.83 -9.08 0.11
CA ALA A 198 -19.87 -10.10 0.00
C ALA A 198 -21.27 -9.47 -0.13
N GLU A 199 -21.57 -8.44 0.67
CA GLU A 199 -22.82 -7.66 0.58
C GLU A 199 -22.98 -6.99 -0.80
N ALA A 200 -21.87 -6.60 -1.43
CA ALA A 200 -21.84 -6.03 -2.78
C ALA A 200 -21.81 -7.07 -3.91
N GLY A 201 -21.86 -8.38 -3.59
CA GLY A 201 -21.78 -9.46 -4.57
C GLY A 201 -20.42 -9.59 -5.27
N ARG A 202 -19.34 -9.16 -4.61
CA ARG A 202 -17.97 -9.16 -5.15
C ARG A 202 -17.12 -10.30 -4.60
N GLU A 203 -16.06 -10.61 -5.33
CA GLU A 203 -15.01 -11.51 -4.85
C GLU A 203 -14.30 -10.95 -3.62
N ARG A 204 -13.61 -11.83 -2.90
CA ARG A 204 -12.88 -11.48 -1.69
C ARG A 204 -11.79 -10.44 -2.02
N PRO A 205 -11.76 -9.28 -1.34
CA PRO A 205 -10.79 -8.23 -1.62
C PRO A 205 -9.36 -8.63 -1.25
N ARG A 206 -8.39 -8.08 -1.98
CA ARG A 206 -6.96 -8.20 -1.66
C ARG A 206 -6.64 -7.42 -0.38
N ILE A 207 -5.83 -8.01 0.49
CA ILE A 207 -5.33 -7.36 1.70
C ILE A 207 -3.81 -7.35 1.62
N VAL A 208 -3.26 -6.21 1.19
CA VAL A 208 -1.81 -5.96 1.14
C VAL A 208 -1.40 -5.40 2.50
N CYS A 209 -0.66 -6.18 3.27
CA CYS A 209 -0.18 -5.79 4.60
C CYS A 209 1.31 -5.48 4.56
N ALA A 210 1.66 -4.20 4.68
CA ALA A 210 3.04 -3.76 4.81
C ALA A 210 3.40 -3.49 6.28
N LEU A 211 4.50 -4.08 6.74
CA LEU A 211 5.00 -3.90 8.10
C LEU A 211 6.54 -3.79 8.10
N PRO A 212 7.11 -3.05 9.07
CA PRO A 212 8.53 -3.16 9.36
C PRO A 212 8.87 -4.59 9.78
N ILE A 213 10.00 -5.10 9.29
CA ILE A 213 10.47 -6.44 9.61
C ILE A 213 12.00 -6.47 9.80
N SER A 214 12.46 -7.25 10.78
CA SER A 214 13.88 -7.47 11.06
C SER A 214 14.09 -8.82 11.75
N VAL A 215 14.89 -9.70 11.15
CA VAL A 215 15.36 -10.94 11.79
C VAL A 215 16.60 -10.62 12.63
N THR A 216 16.56 -10.93 13.92
CA THR A 216 17.58 -10.55 14.91
C THR A 216 17.45 -11.35 16.20
N ASP A 217 18.58 -11.62 16.85
CA ASP A 217 18.59 -12.21 18.20
C ASP A 217 18.46 -11.13 19.29
N ASP A 218 18.71 -9.86 18.95
CA ASP A 218 18.46 -8.70 19.82
C ASP A 218 17.16 -7.99 19.42
N ARG A 219 16.04 -8.53 19.93
CA ARG A 219 14.71 -7.96 19.69
C ARG A 219 14.57 -6.58 20.32
N ALA A 220 15.12 -6.35 21.50
CA ALA A 220 14.93 -5.10 22.24
C ALA A 220 15.52 -3.91 21.48
N ALA A 221 16.77 -4.02 21.01
CA ALA A 221 17.41 -2.95 20.24
C ALA A 221 16.69 -2.69 18.91
N ALA A 222 16.20 -3.74 18.24
CA ALA A 222 15.48 -3.59 16.99
C ALA A 222 14.09 -2.94 17.17
N VAL A 223 13.38 -3.23 18.27
CA VAL A 223 12.12 -2.55 18.62
C VAL A 223 12.35 -1.07 18.95
N GLU A 224 13.41 -0.76 19.71
CA GLU A 224 13.80 0.64 20.00
C GLU A 224 14.09 1.41 18.70
N ARG A 225 14.91 0.83 17.83
CA ARG A 225 15.22 1.40 16.51
C ARG A 225 13.96 1.60 15.66
N ALA A 226 13.02 0.65 15.67
CA ALA A 226 11.75 0.80 14.96
C ALA A 226 10.91 1.96 15.54
N ASN A 227 10.89 2.13 16.86
CA ASN A 227 10.23 3.27 17.50
C ASN A 227 10.83 4.62 17.08
N GLU A 228 12.15 4.69 16.87
CA GLU A 228 12.81 5.90 16.38
C GLU A 228 12.45 6.19 14.91
N ILE A 229 12.68 5.22 14.02
CA ILE A 229 12.49 5.38 12.57
C ILE A 229 11.03 5.70 12.24
N PHE A 230 10.10 5.03 12.93
CA PHE A 230 8.68 5.07 12.58
C PHE A 230 7.83 5.91 13.53
N LYS A 231 8.46 6.70 14.41
CA LYS A 231 7.82 7.51 15.47
C LYS A 231 6.57 8.26 15.02
N ILE A 232 6.60 8.83 13.82
CA ILE A 232 5.48 9.63 13.27
C ILE A 232 4.17 8.84 13.19
N TYR A 233 4.23 7.53 12.91
CA TYR A 233 3.04 6.68 12.81
C TYR A 233 2.34 6.48 14.17
N GLY A 234 3.06 6.62 15.28
CA GLY A 234 2.45 6.65 16.62
C GLY A 234 1.66 7.93 16.91
N GLN A 235 1.85 8.99 16.12
CA GLN A 235 1.25 10.31 16.34
C GLN A 235 0.09 10.60 15.37
N LEU A 236 0.06 9.90 14.24
CA LEU A 236 -0.99 10.07 13.23
C LEU A 236 -2.26 9.32 13.66
N PRO A 237 -3.42 10.00 13.78
CA PRO A 237 -4.62 9.43 14.41
C PRO A 237 -5.08 8.09 13.81
N SER A 238 -4.97 7.94 12.49
CA SER A 238 -5.38 6.71 11.79
C SER A 238 -4.52 5.50 12.17
N TYR A 239 -3.21 5.70 12.32
CA TYR A 239 -2.26 4.64 12.67
C TYR A 239 -2.23 4.40 14.17
N ARG A 240 -2.29 5.46 14.99
CA ARG A 240 -2.45 5.34 16.44
C ARG A 240 -3.64 4.46 16.81
N ALA A 241 -4.78 4.64 16.13
CA ALA A 241 -5.95 3.80 16.35
C ALA A 241 -5.73 2.31 16.01
N MET A 242 -4.84 1.98 15.06
CA MET A 242 -4.48 0.58 14.77
C MET A 242 -3.53 0.04 15.84
N LEU A 243 -2.53 0.82 16.24
CA LEU A 243 -1.63 0.47 17.34
C LEU A 243 -2.37 0.25 18.66
N ASP A 244 -3.39 1.05 18.96
CA ASP A 244 -4.27 0.86 20.12
C ASP A 244 -4.99 -0.50 20.08
N ARG A 245 -5.45 -0.95 18.91
CA ARG A 245 -6.11 -2.25 18.73
C ARG A 245 -5.14 -3.41 18.94
N GLU A 246 -3.90 -3.25 18.50
CA GLU A 246 -2.80 -4.19 18.77
C GLU A 246 -2.40 -4.22 20.25
N GLY A 247 -2.74 -3.19 21.04
CA GLY A 247 -2.17 -2.99 22.38
C GLY A 247 -0.71 -2.53 22.34
N ALA A 248 -0.27 -1.98 21.20
CA ALA A 248 1.07 -1.48 20.97
C ALA A 248 1.28 -0.10 21.61
N ALA A 249 2.33 0.07 22.41
CA ALA A 249 2.71 1.38 22.94
C ALA A 249 3.26 2.27 21.82
N GLY A 250 4.05 1.69 20.92
CA GLY A 250 4.65 2.38 19.78
C GLY A 250 4.68 1.55 18.50
N PRO A 251 5.12 2.15 17.38
CA PRO A 251 5.23 1.46 16.11
C PRO A 251 6.22 0.27 16.14
N GLY A 252 7.20 0.27 17.05
CA GLY A 252 8.11 -0.85 17.24
C GLY A 252 7.41 -2.12 17.74
N ASP A 253 6.32 -2.01 18.49
CA ASP A 253 5.55 -3.18 18.95
C ASP A 253 4.73 -3.82 17.82
N ALA A 254 4.40 -3.05 16.78
CA ALA A 254 3.73 -3.54 15.58
C ALA A 254 4.71 -4.13 14.55
N ALA A 255 6.01 -3.85 14.67
CA ALA A 255 7.03 -4.41 13.78
C ALA A 255 7.20 -5.92 14.01
N ILE A 256 7.50 -6.66 12.94
CA ILE A 256 7.84 -8.08 13.02
C ILE A 256 9.34 -8.20 13.32
N VAL A 257 9.67 -8.50 14.58
CA VAL A 257 11.06 -8.53 15.06
C VAL A 257 11.31 -9.79 15.87
N GLY A 258 12.38 -10.52 15.59
CA GLY A 258 12.79 -11.68 16.37
C GLY A 258 13.72 -12.59 15.57
N ASP A 259 14.01 -13.77 16.10
CA ASP A 259 14.68 -14.82 15.33
C ASP A 259 13.79 -15.33 14.17
N GLU A 260 14.34 -16.22 13.36
CA GLU A 260 13.67 -16.79 12.19
C GLU A 260 12.31 -17.40 12.54
N ASP A 261 12.25 -18.21 13.60
CA ASP A 261 11.03 -18.90 14.03
C ASP A 261 9.95 -17.91 14.49
N THR A 262 10.33 -16.90 15.28
CA THR A 262 9.42 -15.84 15.70
C THR A 262 8.89 -15.09 14.50
N VAL A 263 9.75 -14.71 13.55
CA VAL A 263 9.33 -13.96 12.37
C VAL A 263 8.41 -14.80 11.48
N LEU A 264 8.73 -16.07 11.24
CA LEU A 264 7.88 -16.98 10.46
C LEU A 264 6.51 -17.21 11.13
N ALA A 265 6.46 -17.37 12.45
CA ALA A 265 5.20 -17.50 13.18
C ALA A 265 4.32 -16.26 13.00
N ARG A 266 4.89 -15.04 13.08
CA ARG A 266 4.14 -13.79 12.85
C ARG A 266 3.64 -13.65 11.41
N LEU A 267 4.40 -14.11 10.43
CA LEU A 267 3.97 -14.13 9.02
C LEU A 267 2.81 -15.11 8.79
N GLU A 268 2.84 -16.27 9.45
CA GLU A 268 1.74 -17.23 9.40
C GLU A 268 0.47 -16.69 10.11
N GLU A 269 0.61 -16.00 11.24
CA GLU A 269 -0.52 -15.30 11.88
C GLU A 269 -1.18 -14.29 10.92
N LEU A 270 -0.41 -13.50 10.16
CA LEU A 270 -0.95 -12.57 9.17
C LEU A 270 -1.72 -13.29 8.06
N LYS A 271 -1.16 -14.40 7.56
CA LYS A 271 -1.82 -15.23 6.54
C LYS A 271 -3.15 -15.78 7.07
N GLN A 272 -3.18 -16.30 8.30
CA GLN A 272 -4.39 -16.80 8.95
C GLN A 272 -5.41 -15.69 9.23
N ALA A 273 -4.94 -14.49 9.57
CA ALA A 273 -5.77 -13.29 9.72
C ALA A 273 -6.41 -12.83 8.39
N GLY A 274 -5.98 -13.38 7.26
CA GLY A 274 -6.57 -13.13 5.95
C GLY A 274 -5.77 -12.19 5.05
N VAL A 275 -4.52 -11.89 5.38
CA VAL A 275 -3.60 -11.16 4.50
C VAL A 275 -3.36 -12.00 3.23
N THR A 276 -3.54 -11.36 2.08
CA THR A 276 -3.30 -12.00 0.77
C THR A 276 -1.88 -11.75 0.28
N ASP A 277 -1.30 -10.61 0.66
CA ASP A 277 0.03 -10.16 0.27
C ASP A 277 0.74 -9.52 1.47
N PHE A 278 1.84 -10.12 1.91
CA PHE A 278 2.72 -9.49 2.88
C PHE A 278 3.82 -8.72 2.17
N VAL A 279 4.07 -7.48 2.59
CA VAL A 279 5.11 -6.61 2.02
C VAL A 279 6.09 -6.19 3.11
N GLY A 280 7.30 -6.75 3.08
CA GLY A 280 8.30 -6.52 4.12
C GLY A 280 9.07 -5.23 3.93
N SER A 281 9.01 -4.32 4.92
CA SER A 281 9.90 -3.16 5.02
C SER A 281 11.10 -3.47 5.90
N MET A 282 12.21 -3.87 5.28
CA MET A 282 13.43 -4.29 5.99
C MET A 282 14.21 -3.10 6.53
N PHE A 283 14.01 -2.79 7.82
CA PHE A 283 14.55 -1.58 8.45
C PHE A 283 15.88 -1.80 9.20
N ALA A 284 16.23 -3.06 9.49
CA ALA A 284 17.50 -3.50 10.06
C ALA A 284 17.83 -4.93 9.58
N ASN A 285 19.07 -5.39 9.81
CA ASN A 285 19.53 -6.76 9.49
C ASN A 285 19.05 -7.26 8.12
N ARG A 286 19.23 -6.41 7.10
CA ARG A 286 18.54 -6.55 5.81
C ARG A 286 18.85 -7.87 5.12
N GLU A 287 20.10 -8.31 5.13
CA GLU A 287 20.50 -9.55 4.46
C GLU A 287 19.83 -10.78 5.10
N ARG A 288 19.99 -10.96 6.43
CA ARG A 288 19.36 -12.07 7.18
C ARG A 288 17.84 -12.08 7.01
N THR A 289 17.22 -10.90 7.11
CA THR A 289 15.77 -10.75 6.92
C THR A 289 15.33 -11.10 5.51
N ARG A 290 16.10 -10.66 4.51
CA ARG A 290 15.85 -10.93 3.09
C ARG A 290 15.95 -12.43 2.79
N SER A 291 16.99 -13.09 3.28
CA SER A 291 17.16 -14.54 3.12
C SER A 291 15.98 -15.33 3.66
N LEU A 292 15.45 -14.95 4.83
CA LEU A 292 14.25 -15.58 5.39
C LEU A 292 13.03 -15.40 4.50
N LEU A 293 12.78 -14.17 4.03
CA LEU A 293 11.64 -13.86 3.15
C LEU A 293 11.74 -14.54 1.78
N ILE A 294 12.94 -14.70 1.23
CA ILE A 294 13.19 -15.49 0.02
C ILE A 294 12.80 -16.96 0.25
N GLY A 295 13.18 -17.53 1.39
CA GLY A 295 12.77 -18.88 1.77
C GLY A 295 11.24 -19.01 1.85
N ALA A 296 10.59 -18.06 2.52
CA ALA A 296 9.13 -18.03 2.67
C ALA A 296 8.38 -17.80 1.35
N ALA A 297 8.96 -17.08 0.39
CA ALA A 297 8.37 -16.85 -0.92
C ALA A 297 8.39 -18.07 -1.85
N LYS A 298 9.30 -19.03 -1.60
CA LYS A 298 9.46 -20.25 -2.40
C LYS A 298 8.66 -21.44 -1.86
N GLY A 299 8.26 -21.40 -0.58
CA GLY A 299 7.46 -22.44 0.09
C GLY A 299 5.96 -22.17 0.02
#